data_AF-A0A6I1I488-F1
#
_entry.id   AF-A0A6I1I488-F1
#
_cell.length_a   1.000
_cell.length_b   1.000
_cell.length_c   1.000
_cell.angle_alpha   90.00
_cell.angle_beta   90.00
_cell.angle_gamma   90.00
#
_symmetry.space_group_name_H-M   'P 1'
#
loop_
_entity.id
_entity.type
_entity.pdbx_description
1 polymer ?
#
loop_
_entity_poly.entity_id
_entity_poly.type
_entity_poly.pdbx_seq_one_letter_code
_entity_poly.pdbx_strand_id
1 'polypeptide(L)'
;MNRTVPTLPPNTTALERTIAVACAELVNVPVPLRELWNADRCPVALLPFLAWACSVDRWDDNWPESIKRGTIKASYFIVSPRLINLTLTLCRGDESDQLDISLDDSDGKLALPPRGAQIALALG
;
A
#
# COMPACT_ATOMS: atom_id res chain seq x y z
N MET A 1 6.69 4.00 -37.66
CA MET A 1 6.76 3.23 -36.40
C MET A 1 8.10 3.51 -35.73
N ASN A 2 8.13 4.28 -34.65
CA ASN A 2 9.37 4.55 -33.91
C ASN A 2 9.62 3.39 -32.94
N ARG A 3 10.52 2.47 -33.29
CA ARG A 3 11.05 1.48 -32.34
C ARG A 3 11.90 2.23 -31.32
N THR A 4 11.48 2.25 -30.06
CA THR A 4 12.29 2.72 -28.93
C THR A 4 13.49 1.80 -28.81
N VAL A 5 14.65 2.23 -29.32
CA VAL A 5 15.89 1.46 -29.21
C VAL A 5 16.32 1.53 -27.74
N PRO A 6 16.48 0.39 -27.05
CA PRO A 6 17.02 0.37 -25.69
C PRO A 6 18.38 1.07 -25.66
N THR A 7 18.63 1.90 -24.66
CA THR A 7 19.90 2.63 -24.52
C THR A 7 21.02 1.65 -24.21
N LEU A 8 21.69 1.17 -25.26
CA LEU A 8 22.78 0.22 -25.18
C LEU A 8 24.12 0.96 -25.34
N PRO A 9 25.18 0.48 -24.66
CA PRO A 9 26.50 1.06 -24.81
C PRO A 9 27.04 0.92 -26.25
N PRO A 10 28.02 1.75 -26.66
CA PRO A 10 28.47 1.81 -28.05
C PRO A 10 29.17 0.53 -28.56
N ASN A 11 29.60 -0.37 -27.67
CA ASN A 11 30.25 -1.63 -28.00
C ASN A 11 29.28 -2.83 -28.17
N THR A 12 27.97 -2.59 -28.24
CA THR A 12 26.96 -3.65 -28.27
C THR A 12 26.88 -4.39 -29.61
N THR A 13 26.92 -5.72 -29.53
CA THR A 13 26.83 -6.65 -30.66
C THR A 13 25.42 -6.69 -31.27
N ALA A 14 25.29 -7.27 -32.47
CA ALA A 14 24.00 -7.40 -33.14
C ALA A 14 23.00 -8.29 -32.38
N LEU A 15 23.49 -9.35 -31.73
CA LEU A 15 22.67 -10.26 -30.93
C LEU A 15 22.10 -9.53 -29.70
N GLU A 16 22.94 -8.81 -28.96
CA GLU A 16 22.53 -8.05 -27.78
C GLU A 16 21.49 -6.97 -28.13
N ARG A 17 21.67 -6.27 -29.26
CA ARG A 17 20.66 -5.33 -29.78
C ARG A 17 19.33 -6.01 -30.08
N THR A 18 19.36 -7.21 -30.66
CA THR A 18 18.15 -7.97 -31.00
C THR A 18 17.41 -8.45 -29.75
N ILE A 19 18.14 -8.97 -28.75
CA ILE A 19 17.59 -9.37 -27.46
C ILE A 19 16.97 -8.16 -26.75
N ALA A 20 17.67 -7.04 -26.70
CA ALA A 20 17.18 -5.85 -26.03
C ALA A 20 15.86 -5.35 -26.64
N VAL A 21 15.73 -5.34 -27.97
CA VAL A 21 14.48 -4.98 -28.65
C VAL A 21 13.37 -5.99 -28.36
N ALA A 22 13.67 -7.28 -28.33
CA ALA A 22 12.68 -8.31 -28.00
C ALA A 22 12.20 -8.19 -26.54
N CYS A 23 13.10 -7.91 -25.60
CA CYS A 23 12.77 -7.75 -24.19
C CYS A 23 12.14 -6.39 -23.85
N ALA A 24 12.33 -5.35 -24.68
CA ALA A 24 11.74 -4.03 -24.45
C ALA A 24 10.20 -4.08 -24.39
N GLU A 25 9.58 -5.00 -25.12
CA GLU A 25 8.12 -5.17 -25.10
C GLU A 25 7.59 -5.66 -23.75
N LEU A 26 8.41 -6.32 -22.92
CA LEU A 26 8.00 -6.74 -21.57
C LEU A 26 7.67 -5.55 -20.66
N VAL A 27 8.28 -4.39 -20.90
CA VAL A 27 8.01 -3.16 -20.14
C VAL A 27 6.61 -2.62 -20.43
N ASN A 28 6.03 -2.96 -21.59
CA ASN A 28 4.69 -2.52 -21.97
C ASN A 28 3.56 -3.34 -21.34
N VAL A 29 3.88 -4.39 -20.57
CA VAL A 29 2.87 -5.16 -19.84
C VAL A 29 2.22 -4.22 -18.81
N PRO A 30 0.89 -4.02 -18.84
CA PRO A 30 0.23 -3.16 -17.88
C PRO A 30 0.34 -3.76 -16.47
N VAL A 31 0.86 -2.97 -15.53
CA VAL A 31 1.03 -3.37 -14.12
C VAL A 31 0.10 -2.53 -13.23
N PRO A 32 -1.19 -2.89 -13.10
CA PRO A 32 -2.21 -2.07 -12.42
C PRO A 32 -2.17 -2.20 -10.89
N LEU A 33 -0.99 -2.36 -10.28
CA LEU A 33 -0.85 -2.58 -8.82
C LEU A 33 -1.53 -1.49 -7.99
N ARG A 34 -1.43 -0.24 -8.45
CA ARG A 34 -2.04 0.91 -7.75
C ARG A 34 -3.57 0.89 -7.81
N GLU A 35 -4.15 0.24 -8.82
CA GLU A 35 -5.60 0.10 -8.97
C GLU A 35 -6.12 -1.05 -8.11
N LEU A 36 -5.35 -2.14 -8.04
CA LEU A 36 -5.64 -3.29 -7.18
C LEU A 36 -5.64 -2.93 -5.70
N TRP A 37 -4.75 -2.02 -5.28
CA TRP A 37 -4.66 -1.53 -3.90
C TRP A 37 -5.65 -0.39 -3.56
N ASN A 38 -6.58 -0.08 -4.47
CA ASN A 38 -7.55 0.99 -4.28
C ASN A 38 -8.96 0.40 -4.16
N ALA A 39 -9.59 0.56 -3.01
CA ALA A 39 -10.93 0.01 -2.75
C ALA A 39 -12.03 0.54 -3.67
N ASP A 40 -11.86 1.64 -4.40
CA ASP A 40 -12.81 2.13 -5.42
C ASP A 40 -12.50 1.64 -6.83
N ARG A 41 -11.22 1.45 -7.15
CA ARG A 41 -10.76 1.13 -8.51
C ARG A 41 -10.45 -0.36 -8.71
N CYS A 42 -10.31 -1.11 -7.63
CA CYS A 42 -10.04 -2.54 -7.69
C CYS A 42 -11.23 -3.29 -8.31
N PRO A 43 -11.00 -4.22 -9.26
CA PRO A 43 -12.05 -5.07 -9.81
C PRO A 43 -12.81 -5.83 -8.72
N VAL A 44 -14.13 -5.94 -8.86
CA VAL A 44 -15.00 -6.54 -7.84
C VAL A 44 -14.60 -7.97 -7.47
N ALA A 45 -14.18 -8.75 -8.47
CA ALA A 45 -13.72 -10.12 -8.29
C ALA A 45 -12.48 -10.23 -7.39
N LEU A 46 -11.70 -9.14 -7.26
CA LEU A 46 -10.47 -9.11 -6.49
C LEU A 46 -10.64 -8.44 -5.11
N LEU A 47 -11.81 -7.87 -4.82
CA LEU A 47 -12.11 -7.27 -3.53
C LEU A 47 -11.94 -8.23 -2.33
N PRO A 48 -12.23 -9.54 -2.41
CA PRO A 48 -11.98 -10.46 -1.29
C PRO A 48 -10.49 -10.53 -0.91
N PHE A 49 -9.59 -10.51 -1.89
CA PHE A 49 -8.15 -10.50 -1.62
C PHE A 49 -7.69 -9.18 -1.01
N LEU A 50 -8.25 -8.06 -1.48
CA LEU A 50 -7.97 -6.75 -0.90
C LEU A 50 -8.50 -6.66 0.55
N ALA A 51 -9.68 -7.22 0.81
CA ALA A 51 -10.25 -7.31 2.15
C ALA A 51 -9.40 -8.14 3.09
N TRP A 52 -8.90 -9.28 2.62
CA TRP A 52 -7.92 -10.10 3.35
C TRP A 52 -6.64 -9.31 3.67
N ALA A 53 -6.09 -8.61 2.68
CA ALA A 53 -4.88 -7.80 2.85
C ALA A 53 -5.09 -6.61 3.80
N CYS A 54 -6.32 -6.10 3.92
CA CYS A 54 -6.71 -5.04 4.85
C CYS A 54 -7.32 -5.59 6.15
N SER A 55 -7.07 -6.87 6.49
CA SER A 55 -7.50 -7.54 7.72
C SER A 55 -8.97 -7.35 8.06
N VAL A 56 -9.85 -7.45 7.06
CA VAL A 56 -11.30 -7.37 7.28
C VAL A 56 -11.79 -8.67 7.93
N ASP A 57 -12.28 -8.57 9.17
CA ASP A 57 -12.71 -9.74 9.97
C ASP A 57 -13.96 -10.44 9.44
N ARG A 58 -14.95 -9.68 8.95
CA ARG A 58 -16.20 -10.21 8.40
C ARG A 58 -16.30 -9.91 6.92
N TRP A 59 -16.45 -10.96 6.13
CA TRP A 59 -16.62 -10.89 4.69
C TRP A 59 -17.72 -11.83 4.22
N ASP A 60 -18.56 -11.36 3.31
CA ASP A 60 -19.60 -12.16 2.64
C ASP A 60 -19.58 -11.83 1.14
N ASP A 61 -19.46 -12.87 0.33
CA ASP A 61 -19.38 -12.73 -1.12
C ASP A 61 -20.71 -12.30 -1.76
N ASN A 62 -21.82 -12.43 -1.05
CA ASN A 62 -23.13 -11.96 -1.51
C ASN A 62 -23.41 -10.49 -1.15
N TRP A 63 -22.50 -9.82 -0.43
CA TRP A 63 -22.68 -8.41 -0.13
C TRP A 63 -22.71 -7.55 -1.40
N PRO A 64 -23.56 -6.51 -1.43
CA PRO A 64 -23.50 -5.49 -2.46
C PRO A 64 -22.09 -4.89 -2.56
N GLU A 65 -21.66 -4.55 -3.78
CA GLU A 65 -20.33 -3.98 -4.04
C GLU A 65 -20.05 -2.74 -3.17
N SER A 66 -21.05 -1.89 -2.97
CA SER A 66 -20.96 -0.70 -2.12
C SER A 66 -20.59 -1.05 -0.67
N ILE A 67 -21.16 -2.12 -0.12
CA ILE A 67 -20.87 -2.60 1.24
C ILE A 67 -19.47 -3.20 1.28
N LYS A 68 -19.09 -4.04 0.32
CA LYS A 68 -17.74 -4.62 0.21
C LYS A 68 -16.65 -3.53 0.22
N ARG A 69 -16.80 -2.53 -0.64
CA ARG A 69 -15.85 -1.39 -0.72
C ARG A 69 -15.89 -0.53 0.54
N GLY A 70 -17.07 -0.31 1.11
CA GLY A 70 -17.25 0.42 2.37
C GLY A 70 -16.52 -0.25 3.54
N THR A 71 -16.65 -1.57 3.68
CA THR A 71 -15.98 -2.35 4.74
C THR A 71 -14.46 -2.30 4.61
N ILE A 72 -13.91 -2.45 3.39
CA ILE A 72 -12.45 -2.32 3.16
C ILE A 72 -11.96 -0.91 3.50
N LYS A 73 -12.71 0.13 3.13
CA LYS A 73 -12.34 1.51 3.49
C LYS A 73 -12.43 1.77 4.98
N ALA A 74 -13.38 1.14 5.67
CA ALA A 74 -13.57 1.28 7.09
C ALA A 74 -12.51 0.55 7.92
N SER A 75 -11.93 -0.55 7.41
CA SER A 75 -10.79 -1.20 8.07
C SER A 75 -9.53 -0.33 8.03
N TYR A 76 -9.53 0.67 7.14
CA TYR A 76 -8.47 1.66 6.97
C TYR A 76 -8.54 2.81 7.98
N PHE A 77 -8.95 2.60 9.24
CA PHE A 77 -8.81 3.63 10.29
C PHE A 77 -7.32 3.77 10.72
N ILE A 78 -6.58 4.34 9.77
CA ILE A 78 -5.36 5.14 9.68
C ILE A 78 -4.40 5.14 10.88
N VAL A 79 -3.51 4.15 10.89
CA VAL A 79 -2.08 4.31 11.26
C VAL A 79 -1.22 3.42 10.34
N SER A 80 -1.72 2.24 9.99
CA SER A 80 -0.98 1.16 9.31
C SER A 80 -0.17 1.52 8.04
N PRO A 81 -0.70 2.25 7.02
CA PRO A 81 0.08 2.50 5.79
C PRO A 81 1.15 3.58 5.93
N ARG A 82 1.07 4.40 6.98
CA ARG A 82 2.04 5.48 7.26
C ARG A 82 2.99 5.08 8.38
N LEU A 83 2.74 3.99 9.10
CA LEU A 83 3.55 3.60 10.24
C LEU A 83 4.96 3.18 9.81
N ILE A 84 5.95 3.97 10.19
CA ILE A 84 7.37 3.64 10.00
C ILE A 84 7.89 2.83 11.20
N ASN A 85 7.55 3.27 12.42
CA ASN A 85 7.96 2.61 13.66
C ASN A 85 6.93 2.79 14.77
N LEU A 86 6.81 1.79 15.63
CA LEU A 86 5.99 1.81 16.85
C LEU A 86 6.79 1.20 17.99
N THR A 87 7.00 1.98 19.06
CA THR A 87 7.65 1.53 20.29
C THR A 87 6.71 1.75 21.47
N LEU A 88 6.44 0.69 22.23
CA LEU A 88 5.75 0.77 23.52
C LEU A 88 6.76 0.46 24.63
N THR A 89 6.99 1.43 25.50
CA THR A 89 7.84 1.28 26.68
C THR A 89 6.96 1.17 27.91
N LEU A 90 6.96 -0.02 28.52
CA LEU A 90 6.27 -0.26 29.77
C LEU A 90 7.13 0.24 30.93
N CYS A 91 6.60 1.17 31.71
CA CYS A 91 7.29 1.70 32.88
C CYS A 91 6.80 0.99 34.15
N ARG A 92 7.71 0.69 35.08
CA ARG A 92 7.33 0.20 36.42
C ARG A 92 7.49 1.34 37.42
N GLY A 93 6.43 1.68 38.14
CA GLY A 93 6.44 2.75 39.15
C GLY A 93 5.22 3.66 39.04
N ASP A 94 5.36 4.91 39.46
CA ASP A 94 4.33 5.97 39.43
C ASP A 94 4.32 6.76 38.10
N GLU A 95 4.97 6.22 37.06
CA GLU A 95 5.04 6.81 35.73
C GLU A 95 4.13 6.05 34.76
N SER A 96 3.49 6.78 33.84
CA SER A 96 2.67 6.19 32.78
C SER A 96 3.53 5.49 31.73
N ASP A 97 2.96 4.49 31.06
CA ASP A 97 3.56 3.89 29.87
C ASP A 97 3.78 4.93 28.76
N GLN A 98 4.86 4.75 28.00
CA GLN A 98 5.22 5.63 26.89
C GLN A 98 5.00 4.93 25.54
N LEU A 99 4.30 5.60 24.63
CA LEU A 99 4.07 5.15 23.26
C LEU A 99 4.69 6.14 22.27
N ASP A 100 5.66 5.66 21.49
CA ASP A 100 6.29 6.42 20.41
C ASP A 100 5.86 5.87 19.04
N ILE A 101 5.39 6.77 18.16
CA ILE A 101 4.90 6.45 16.83
C ILE A 101 5.59 7.35 15.81
N SER A 102 6.25 6.74 14.82
CA SER A 102 6.81 7.46 13.66
C SER A 102 5.96 7.20 12.43
N LEU A 103 5.50 8.27 11.78
CA LEU A 103 4.66 8.20 10.58
C LEU A 103 5.36 8.81 9.37
N ASP A 104 5.14 8.24 8.20
CA ASP A 104 5.50 8.82 6.91
C ASP A 104 4.52 9.95 6.55
N ASP A 105 5.09 11.10 6.24
CA ASP A 105 4.38 12.27 5.71
C ASP A 105 5.04 12.78 4.41
N SER A 106 5.65 11.88 3.64
CA SER A 106 6.22 12.23 2.33
C SER A 106 5.21 12.86 1.36
N ASP A 107 3.90 12.68 1.60
CA ASP A 107 2.83 13.28 0.82
C ASP A 107 2.28 14.61 1.38
N GLY A 108 2.77 15.05 2.55
CA GLY A 108 2.41 16.31 3.21
C GLY A 108 0.94 16.42 3.63
N LYS A 109 0.22 15.30 3.73
CA LYS A 109 -1.22 15.28 4.08
C LYS A 109 -1.47 15.01 5.57
N LEU A 110 -0.45 14.75 6.38
CA LEU A 110 -0.61 14.49 7.81
C LEU A 110 -0.82 15.82 8.56
N ALA A 111 -2.02 16.02 9.08
CA ALA A 111 -2.26 17.10 10.03
C ALA A 111 -1.69 16.73 11.40
N LEU A 112 -1.07 17.69 12.10
CA LEU A 112 -0.62 17.51 13.48
C LEU A 112 -1.84 17.19 14.37
N PRO A 113 -1.81 16.12 15.18
CA PRO A 113 -2.92 15.80 16.07
C PRO A 113 -3.08 16.86 17.19
N PRO A 114 -4.29 17.07 17.71
CA PRO A 114 -4.51 17.94 18.85
C PRO A 114 -3.80 17.36 20.09
N ARG A 115 -3.22 18.24 20.92
CA ARG A 115 -2.58 17.82 22.17
C ARG A 115 -3.62 17.16 23.08
N GLY A 116 -3.28 15.99 23.63
CA GLY A 116 -4.18 15.22 24.50
C GLY A 116 -5.21 14.37 23.74
N ALA A 117 -5.07 14.19 22.43
CA ALA A 117 -5.85 13.20 21.69
C ALA A 117 -5.72 11.80 22.33
N GLN A 118 -6.84 11.15 22.59
CA GLN A 118 -6.86 9.79 23.11
C GLN A 118 -6.59 8.79 21.98
N ILE A 119 -5.70 7.84 22.23
CA ILE A 119 -5.32 6.79 21.29
C ILE A 119 -5.54 5.44 21.96
N ALA A 120 -6.25 4.54 21.28
CA ALA A 120 -6.38 3.16 21.70
C ALA A 120 -5.34 2.31 20.95
N LEU A 121 -4.47 1.63 21.69
CA LEU A 121 -3.47 0.71 21.14
C LEU A 121 -3.93 -0.73 21.40
N ALA A 122 -4.05 -1.52 20.34
CA ALA A 122 -4.26 -2.96 20.40
C ALA A 122 -3.10 -3.65 19.68
N LEU A 123 -2.39 -4.52 20.40
CA LEU A 123 -1.35 -5.40 19.86
C LEU A 123 -1.91 -6.83 19.92
N GLY A 124 -2.11 -7.46 18.76
CA GLY A 124 -2.77 -8.78 18.65
C GLY A 124 -2.58 -9.40 17.28
#